data_AF-A0A1B2HYJ4-F1
#
_entry.id   AF-A0A1B2HYJ4-F1
#
_cell.length_a   1.000
_cell.length_b   1.000
_cell.length_c   1.000
_cell.angle_alpha   90.00
_cell.angle_beta   90.00
_cell.angle_gamma   90.00
#
_symmetry.space_group_name_H-M   'P 1'
#
loop_
_entity.id
_entity.type
_entity.pdbx_description
1 polymer ?
#
loop_
_entity_poly.entity_id
_entity_poly.type
_entity_poly.pdbx_seq_one_letter_code
_entity_poly.pdbx_strand_id
1 'polypeptide(L)'
;MFGVEPELLRTASKEFGNGSEAVREAAEMISMLQLDAGALGQVDAAAEFADALAKFVGTHSQDLQRGSAWFTDAAEGLVSNAEAYQRTDDDHASFLTKIMNGLGGGK
;
A
#
# COMPACT_ATOMS: atom_id res chain seq x y z
N MET A 1 26.33 4.46 -12.63
CA MET A 1 24.87 4.51 -12.70
C MET A 1 24.36 4.59 -11.27
N PHE A 2 24.17 5.81 -10.75
CA PHE A 2 23.38 6.00 -9.53
C PHE A 2 21.94 6.18 -10.01
N GLY A 3 21.28 5.06 -10.32
CA GLY A 3 19.92 5.02 -10.82
C GLY A 3 19.15 4.02 -10.00
N VAL A 4 18.06 4.45 -9.39
CA VAL A 4 17.12 3.53 -8.74
C VAL A 4 16.61 2.57 -9.81
N GLU A 5 16.80 1.27 -9.62
CA GLU A 5 16.35 0.26 -10.58
C GLU A 5 14.81 0.19 -10.58
N PRO A 6 14.12 0.47 -11.71
CA PRO A 6 12.67 0.46 -11.78
C PRO A 6 12.05 -0.88 -11.33
N GLU A 7 12.73 -2.00 -11.59
CA GLU A 7 12.26 -3.32 -11.16
C GLU A 7 12.30 -3.53 -9.65
N LEU A 8 13.25 -2.92 -8.93
CA LEU A 8 13.26 -2.95 -7.47
C LEU A 8 12.08 -2.16 -6.90
N LEU A 9 11.73 -1.02 -7.51
CA LEU A 9 10.55 -0.24 -7.12
C LEU A 9 9.25 -1.00 -7.40
N ARG A 10 9.14 -1.67 -8.55
CA ARG A 10 7.98 -2.52 -8.88
C ARG A 10 7.85 -3.70 -7.93
N THR A 11 8.98 -4.32 -7.56
CA THR A 11 8.99 -5.42 -6.59
C THR A 11 8.57 -4.92 -5.21
N ALA A 12 9.12 -3.81 -4.74
CA ALA A 12 8.69 -3.20 -3.48
C ALA A 12 7.20 -2.83 -3.50
N SER A 13 6.69 -2.27 -4.60
CA SER A 13 5.26 -1.93 -4.75
C SER A 13 4.35 -3.15 -4.54
N LYS A 14 4.72 -4.32 -5.07
CA LYS A 14 3.97 -5.57 -4.86
C LYS A 14 3.91 -5.95 -3.38
N GLU A 15 5.02 -5.82 -2.66
CA GLU A 15 5.06 -6.10 -1.21
C GLU A 15 4.18 -5.13 -0.41
N PHE A 16 4.18 -3.84 -0.77
CA PHE A 16 3.25 -2.86 -0.18
C PHE A 16 1.78 -3.18 -0.49
N GLY A 17 1.48 -3.65 -1.71
CA GLY A 17 0.14 -4.11 -2.09
C GLY A 17 -0.32 -5.32 -1.27
N ASN A 18 0.56 -6.32 -1.09
CA ASN A 18 0.29 -7.48 -0.23
C ASN A 18 0.06 -7.06 1.23
N GLY A 19 0.87 -6.12 1.74
CA GLY A 19 0.71 -5.56 3.08
C GLY A 19 -0.60 -4.79 3.24
N SER A 20 -0.98 -3.98 2.25
CA SER A 20 -2.27 -3.27 2.24
C SER A 20 -3.44 -4.23 2.37
N GLU A 21 -3.43 -5.32 1.58
CA GLU A 21 -4.48 -6.32 1.59
C GLU A 21 -4.56 -7.05 2.93
N ALA A 22 -3.42 -7.45 3.51
CA ALA A 22 -3.37 -8.09 4.82
C ALA A 22 -3.91 -7.18 5.94
N VAL A 23 -3.59 -5.88 5.88
CA VAL A 23 -4.10 -4.89 6.85
C VAL A 23 -5.60 -4.66 6.67
N ARG A 24 -6.09 -4.65 5.43
CA ARG A 24 -7.53 -4.56 5.12
C ARG A 24 -8.29 -5.77 5.66
N GLU A 25 -7.79 -6.97 5.42
CA GLU A 25 -8.37 -8.21 5.95
C GLU A 25 -8.38 -8.20 7.49
N ALA A 26 -7.31 -7.75 8.13
CA ALA A 26 -7.28 -7.58 9.58
C ALA A 26 -8.32 -6.59 10.09
N ALA A 27 -8.57 -5.50 9.37
CA ALA A 27 -9.62 -4.53 9.68
C ALA A 27 -11.02 -5.15 9.59
N GLU A 28 -11.26 -6.00 8.59
CA GLU A 28 -12.51 -6.73 8.44
C GLU A 28 -12.69 -7.75 9.58
N MET A 29 -11.67 -8.56 9.86
CA MET A 29 -11.69 -9.54 10.95
C MET A 29 -11.98 -8.91 12.29
N ILE A 30 -11.30 -7.79 12.63
CA ILE A 30 -11.55 -7.14 13.91
C ILE A 30 -12.95 -6.54 13.95
N SER A 31 -13.45 -5.94 12.86
CA SER A 31 -14.79 -5.34 12.79
C SER A 31 -15.93 -6.34 13.03
N MET A 32 -15.69 -7.62 12.72
CA MET A 32 -16.64 -8.72 12.97
C MET A 32 -16.69 -9.14 14.44
N LEU A 33 -15.75 -8.71 15.29
CA LEU A 33 -15.78 -8.98 16.72
C LEU A 33 -16.93 -8.21 17.36
N GLN A 34 -18.04 -8.92 17.57
CA GLN A 34 -19.18 -8.44 18.33
C GLN A 34 -19.36 -9.33 19.55
N LEU A 35 -19.64 -8.69 20.68
CA LEU A 35 -19.95 -9.37 21.92
C LEU A 35 -21.33 -8.94 22.39
N ASP A 36 -22.24 -9.90 22.44
CA ASP A 36 -23.55 -9.68 23.02
C ASP A 36 -23.43 -9.67 24.55
N ALA A 37 -23.87 -8.58 25.19
CA ALA A 37 -23.93 -8.48 26.65
C ALA A 37 -24.77 -9.62 27.26
N GLY A 38 -25.80 -10.12 26.55
CA GLY A 38 -26.59 -11.27 26.96
C GLY A 38 -25.77 -12.58 27.02
N ALA A 39 -24.70 -12.70 26.23
CA ALA A 39 -23.81 -13.85 26.24
C ALA A 39 -22.86 -13.87 27.45
N LEU A 40 -22.68 -12.74 28.14
CA LEU A 40 -21.83 -12.61 29.33
C LEU A 40 -22.55 -12.96 30.63
N GLY A 41 -23.86 -13.24 30.58
CA GLY A 41 -24.70 -13.44 31.75
C GLY A 41 -25.17 -12.11 32.36
N GLN A 42 -26.10 -12.18 33.33
CA GLN A 42 -26.66 -11.01 34.03
C GLN A 42 -25.66 -10.40 35.02
N VAL A 43 -24.52 -9.93 34.52
CA VAL A 43 -23.51 -9.22 35.29
C VAL A 43 -23.62 -7.74 34.98
N ASP A 44 -23.66 -6.88 36.00
CA ASP A 44 -23.86 -5.43 35.82
C ASP A 44 -22.83 -4.80 34.85
N ALA A 45 -21.60 -5.33 34.85
CA ALA A 45 -20.52 -4.86 33.97
C ALA A 45 -20.59 -5.37 32.51
N ALA A 46 -21.50 -6.30 32.19
CA ALA A 46 -21.58 -6.92 30.86
C ALA A 46 -21.90 -5.90 29.76
N ALA A 47 -22.82 -4.98 30.04
CA ALA A 47 -23.20 -3.93 29.09
C ALA A 47 -22.05 -2.93 28.86
N GLU A 48 -21.36 -2.53 29.93
CA GLU A 48 -20.22 -1.63 29.85
C GLU A 48 -19.05 -2.26 29.08
N PHE A 49 -18.77 -3.54 29.32
CA PHE A 49 -17.73 -4.26 28.60
C PHE A 49 -18.07 -4.44 27.10
N ALA A 50 -19.31 -4.81 26.78
CA ALA A 50 -19.75 -4.94 25.39
C ALA A 50 -19.65 -3.61 24.62
N ASP A 51 -20.05 -2.50 25.24
CA ASP A 51 -19.92 -1.15 24.65
C ASP A 51 -18.44 -0.74 24.49
N ALA A 52 -17.60 -1.00 25.50
CA ALA A 52 -16.17 -0.73 25.42
C ALA A 52 -15.49 -1.53 24.30
N LEU A 53 -15.85 -2.81 24.15
CA LEU A 53 -15.35 -3.65 23.07
C LEU A 53 -15.80 -3.13 21.70
N ALA A 54 -17.08 -2.77 21.56
CA ALA A 54 -17.61 -2.22 20.32
C ALA A 54 -16.86 -0.92 19.90
N LYS A 55 -16.59 -0.03 20.86
CA LYS A 55 -15.79 1.18 20.62
C LYS A 55 -14.35 0.87 20.23
N PHE A 56 -13.71 -0.07 20.94
CA PHE A 56 -12.35 -0.50 20.67
C PHE A 56 -12.23 -1.07 19.25
N VAL A 57 -13.07 -2.05 18.92
CA VAL A 57 -13.12 -2.71 17.60
C VAL A 57 -13.43 -1.69 16.49
N GLY A 58 -14.41 -0.81 16.70
CA GLY A 58 -14.77 0.22 15.74
C GLY A 58 -13.62 1.19 15.45
N THR A 59 -12.91 1.64 16.50
CA THR A 59 -11.78 2.55 16.34
C THR A 59 -10.62 1.88 15.61
N HIS A 60 -10.24 0.67 16.04
CA HIS A 60 -9.10 -0.02 15.47
C HIS A 60 -9.35 -0.55 14.05
N SER A 61 -10.58 -0.97 13.72
CA SER A 61 -10.92 -1.31 12.33
C SER A 61 -10.78 -0.11 11.40
N GLN A 62 -11.23 1.08 11.82
CA GLN A 62 -11.07 2.30 11.03
C GLN A 62 -9.59 2.70 10.87
N ASP A 63 -8.79 2.58 11.91
CA ASP A 63 -7.36 2.89 11.84
C ASP A 63 -6.62 1.90 10.93
N LEU A 64 -6.96 0.61 10.96
CA LEU A 64 -6.43 -0.37 10.03
C LEU A 64 -6.85 -0.08 8.58
N GLN A 65 -8.11 0.30 8.33
CA GLN A 65 -8.55 0.71 7.00
C GLN A 65 -7.76 1.91 6.47
N ARG A 66 -7.51 2.92 7.31
CA ARG A 66 -6.63 4.06 6.95
C ARG A 66 -5.20 3.61 6.71
N GLY A 67 -4.68 2.70 7.52
CA GLY A 67 -3.36 2.10 7.34
C GLY A 67 -3.23 1.42 5.98
N SER A 68 -4.20 0.57 5.61
CA SER A 68 -4.26 -0.07 4.29
C SER A 68 -4.23 0.96 3.15
N ALA A 69 -5.01 2.05 3.26
CA ALA A 69 -4.95 3.12 2.27
C ALA A 69 -3.55 3.73 2.13
N TRP A 70 -2.82 3.96 3.23
CA TRP A 70 -1.43 4.45 3.16
C TRP A 70 -0.48 3.47 2.49
N PHE A 71 -0.65 2.15 2.71
CA PHE A 71 0.13 1.14 2.00
C PHE A 71 -0.17 1.16 0.49
N THR A 72 -1.43 1.32 0.11
CA THR A 72 -1.85 1.46 -1.30
C THR A 72 -1.23 2.71 -1.93
N ASP A 73 -1.32 3.87 -1.29
CA ASP A 73 -0.75 5.12 -1.78
C ASP A 73 0.78 5.00 -1.96
N ALA A 74 1.46 4.32 -1.03
CA ALA A 74 2.88 4.05 -1.14
C ALA A 74 3.20 3.11 -2.32
N ALA A 75 2.42 2.05 -2.52
CA ALA A 75 2.57 1.13 -3.64
C ALA A 75 2.41 1.85 -4.99
N GLU A 76 1.41 2.71 -5.11
CA GLU A 76 1.16 3.54 -6.30
C GLU A 76 2.31 4.53 -6.55
N GLY A 77 2.80 5.19 -5.50
CA GLY A 77 3.95 6.09 -5.58
C GLY A 77 5.22 5.38 -6.07
N LEU A 78 5.45 4.14 -5.65
CA LEU A 78 6.58 3.33 -6.13
C LEU A 78 6.47 2.99 -7.61
N VAL A 79 5.27 2.63 -8.10
CA VAL A 79 5.04 2.39 -9.54
C VAL A 79 5.25 3.66 -10.35
N SER A 80 4.68 4.78 -9.89
CA SER A 80 4.82 6.08 -10.55
C SER A 80 6.30 6.48 -10.69
N ASN A 81 7.08 6.29 -9.63
CA ASN A 81 8.52 6.54 -9.65
C ASN A 81 9.26 5.58 -10.61
N ALA A 82 8.92 4.29 -10.61
CA ALA A 82 9.52 3.32 -11.52
C ALA A 82 9.30 3.71 -12.99
N GLU A 83 8.09 4.14 -13.34
CA GLU A 83 7.78 4.63 -14.68
C GLU A 83 8.53 5.91 -15.04
N ALA A 84 8.68 6.84 -14.09
CA ALA A 84 9.43 8.08 -14.30
C ALA A 84 10.92 7.79 -14.59
N TYR A 85 11.54 6.88 -13.84
CA TYR A 85 12.91 6.45 -14.09
C TYR A 85 13.04 5.75 -15.45
N GLN A 86 12.15 4.82 -15.77
CA GLN A 86 12.20 4.11 -17.05
C GLN A 86 12.05 5.06 -18.25
N ARG A 87 11.10 6.03 -18.20
CA ARG A 87 10.96 7.04 -19.26
C ARG A 87 12.22 7.87 -19.43
N THR A 88 12.86 8.25 -18.33
CA THR A 88 14.12 9.01 -18.38
C THR A 88 15.24 8.20 -19.04
N ASP A 89 15.37 6.92 -18.71
CA ASP A 89 16.35 6.02 -19.34
C ASP A 89 16.08 5.82 -20.84
N ASP A 90 14.81 5.63 -21.23
CA ASP A 90 14.39 5.50 -22.63
C ASP A 90 14.70 6.78 -23.44
N ASP A 91 14.43 7.96 -22.86
CA ASP A 91 14.71 9.25 -23.47
C ASP A 91 16.22 9.45 -23.69
N HIS A 92 17.05 9.11 -22.70
CA HIS A 92 18.51 9.17 -22.82
C HIS A 92 19.04 8.19 -23.88
N ALA A 93 18.53 6.96 -23.92
CA ALA A 93 18.91 5.97 -24.93
C ALA A 93 18.54 6.45 -26.35
N SER A 94 17.35 7.04 -26.51
CA SER A 94 16.90 7.60 -27.79
C SER A 94 17.76 8.77 -28.25
N PHE A 95 18.19 9.64 -27.32
CA PHE A 95 19.05 10.77 -27.60
C PHE A 95 20.44 10.32 -28.06
N LEU A 96 21.05 9.36 -27.37
CA LEU A 96 22.34 8.78 -27.75
C LEU A 96 22.27 8.12 -29.13
N THR A 97 21.18 7.39 -29.41
CA THR A 97 20.95 6.78 -30.72
C THR A 97 20.87 7.82 -31.83
N LYS A 98 20.15 8.94 -31.60
CA LYS A 98 20.07 10.06 -32.55
C LYS A 98 21.44 10.70 -32.80
N ILE A 99 22.25 10.90 -31.76
CA ILE A 99 23.62 11.42 -31.89
C ILE A 99 24.50 10.47 -32.71
N MET A 100 24.49 9.17 -32.38
CA MET A 100 25.31 8.19 -33.12
C MET A 100 24.90 8.09 -34.59
N ASN A 101 23.60 8.10 -34.89
CA ASN A 101 23.12 8.10 -36.28
C ASN A 101 23.44 9.42 -37.01
N GLY A 102 23.39 10.56 -36.31
CA GLY A 102 23.74 11.87 -36.88
C GLY A 102 25.24 12.06 -37.13
N LEU A 103 26.10 11.46 -36.30
CA LEU A 103 27.56 11.46 -36.48
C LEU A 103 28.03 10.37 -37.46
N GLY A 104 27.32 9.25 -37.57
CA GLY A 104 27.66 8.13 -38.45
C GLY A 104 27.16 8.27 -39.89
N GLY A 105 26.18 9.13 -40.17
CA GLY A 105 25.59 9.34 -41.50
C GLY A 105 26.32 10.36 -42.40
N GLY A 106 27.50 10.83 -42.00
CA GLY A 106 28.30 11.81 -42.75
C GLY A 106 29.37 11.18 -43.64
N LYS A 107 28.96 10.36 -44.63
CA LYS A 107 29.66 10.15 -45.91
C LYS A 107 28.87 9.21 -46.83
#